data_AF-A0A5Q4ZYZ9-F1
#
_entry.id   AF-A0A5Q4ZYZ9-F1
#
_cell.length_a   1.000
_cell.length_b   1.000
_cell.length_c   1.000
_cell.angle_alpha   90.00
_cell.angle_beta   90.00
_cell.angle_gamma   90.00
#
_symmetry.space_group_name_H-M   'P 1'
#
loop_
_entity.id
_entity.type
_entity.pdbx_description
1 polymer ?
#
loop_
_entity_poly.entity_id
_entity_poly.type
_entity_poly.pdbx_seq_one_letter_code
_entity_poly.pdbx_strand_id
1 'polypeptide(L)'
;MLIKQAVAHLHAKGLAVRVVDIAAGHGRYVLDALANEPAISEILLRDYSEVNVAQGQEMIAQRGMSGRVRFEQGDALNPEELSALTPRPTLAIVSGLYELFPENEQVKTHSQVLPMPSIGWHSHLHRAAVAPTTGADCRGVNQS
;
A
#
# COMPACT_ATOMS: atom_id res chain seq x y z
N MET A 1 6.88 -11.80 -6.66
CA MET A 1 5.86 -10.87 -6.11
C MET A 1 6.57 -9.64 -5.58
N LEU A 2 6.14 -8.45 -5.99
CA LEU A 2 6.87 -7.18 -5.75
C LEU A 2 7.05 -6.86 -4.25
N ILE A 3 6.04 -7.15 -3.42
CA ILE A 3 6.13 -6.88 -1.98
C ILE A 3 7.25 -7.71 -1.34
N LYS A 4 7.39 -9.00 -1.69
CA LYS A 4 8.48 -9.86 -1.18
C LYS A 4 9.87 -9.37 -1.60
N GLN A 5 9.99 -8.81 -2.81
CA GLN A 5 11.26 -8.23 -3.28
C GLN A 5 11.63 -6.97 -2.49
N ALA A 6 10.66 -6.10 -2.18
CA ALA A 6 10.91 -4.91 -1.38
C ALA A 6 11.27 -5.26 0.08
N VAL A 7 10.60 -6.26 0.65
CA VAL A 7 10.95 -6.81 1.97
C VAL A 7 12.39 -7.33 1.96
N ALA A 8 12.76 -8.16 0.99
CA ALA A 8 14.12 -8.70 0.87
C ALA A 8 15.17 -7.60 0.71
N HIS A 9 14.88 -6.55 -0.07
CA HIS A 9 15.78 -5.42 -0.26
C HIS A 9 16.00 -4.60 1.01
N LEU A 10 14.94 -4.31 1.76
CA LEU A 10 15.04 -3.60 3.04
C LEU A 10 15.80 -4.44 4.08
N HIS A 11 15.50 -5.74 4.14
CA HIS A 11 16.18 -6.68 5.02
C HIS A 11 17.66 -6.81 4.69
N ALA A 12 18.03 -6.91 3.40
CA ALA A 12 19.43 -6.96 2.95
C ALA A 12 20.22 -5.68 3.32
N LYS A 13 19.55 -4.55 3.51
CA LYS A 13 20.13 -3.30 3.99
C LYS A 13 20.22 -3.19 5.52
N GLY A 14 19.81 -4.23 6.25
CA GLY A 14 19.77 -4.21 7.72
C GLY A 14 18.72 -3.27 8.30
N LEU A 15 17.72 -2.86 7.51
CA LEU A 15 16.62 -2.02 7.98
C LEU A 15 15.51 -2.89 8.56
N ALA A 16 14.91 -2.45 9.67
CA ALA A 16 13.68 -3.06 10.18
C ALA A 16 12.58 -2.96 9.13
N VAL A 17 11.87 -4.05 8.86
CA VAL A 17 10.79 -4.07 7.85
C VAL A 17 9.45 -3.91 8.55
N ARG A 18 8.93 -2.67 8.52
CA ARG A 18 7.61 -2.29 9.05
C ARG A 18 6.70 -1.91 7.89
N VAL A 19 5.63 -2.67 7.72
CA VAL A 19 4.74 -2.54 6.57
C VAL A 19 3.48 -1.78 6.97
N VAL A 20 3.06 -0.83 6.14
CA VAL A 20 1.70 -0.27 6.20
C VAL A 20 0.98 -0.54 4.89
N ASP A 21 -0.27 -0.97 4.96
CA ASP A 21 -1.23 -0.94 3.86
C ASP A 21 -2.30 0.09 4.17
N ILE A 22 -2.33 1.18 3.42
CA ILE A 22 -3.15 2.36 3.76
C ILE A 22 -4.60 2.24 3.29
N ALA A 23 -4.91 1.29 2.41
CA ALA A 23 -6.25 1.03 1.89
C ALA A 23 -6.44 -0.48 1.74
N ALA A 24 -6.55 -1.18 2.87
CA ALA A 24 -6.41 -2.63 2.92
C ALA A 24 -7.70 -3.39 2.53
N GLY A 25 -8.86 -2.72 2.43
CA GLY A 25 -10.15 -3.41 2.41
C GLY A 25 -10.27 -4.29 3.65
N HIS A 26 -10.67 -5.55 3.51
CA HIS A 26 -10.69 -6.50 4.65
C HIS A 26 -9.30 -7.08 5.00
N GLY A 27 -8.22 -6.67 4.33
CA GLY A 27 -6.84 -7.02 4.67
C GLY A 27 -6.32 -8.38 4.15
N ARG A 28 -7.19 -9.20 3.54
CA ARG A 28 -6.88 -10.58 3.14
C ARG A 28 -5.58 -10.73 2.35
N TYR A 29 -5.35 -9.86 1.35
CA TYR A 29 -4.19 -9.97 0.46
C TYR A 29 -2.86 -9.84 1.21
N VAL A 30 -2.72 -8.81 2.06
CA VAL A 30 -1.49 -8.59 2.83
C VAL A 30 -1.30 -9.68 3.88
N LEU A 31 -2.39 -10.10 4.53
CA LEU A 31 -2.36 -11.21 5.49
C LEU A 31 -1.88 -12.51 4.83
N ASP A 32 -2.41 -12.88 3.67
CA ASP A 32 -1.99 -14.08 2.93
C ASP A 32 -0.54 -13.98 2.44
N ALA A 33 -0.17 -12.81 1.89
CA ALA A 33 1.13 -12.62 1.27
C ALA A 33 2.29 -12.62 2.28
N LEU A 34 2.05 -12.04 3.47
CA LEU A 34 3.09 -11.73 4.44
C LEU A 34 3.04 -12.62 5.70
N ALA A 35 2.01 -13.46 5.87
CA ALA A 35 1.85 -14.34 7.04
C ALA A 35 3.13 -15.07 7.47
N ASN A 36 3.88 -15.59 6.51
CA ASN A 36 5.06 -16.42 6.76
C ASN A 36 6.39 -15.70 6.49
N GLU A 37 6.40 -14.36 6.44
CA GLU A 37 7.60 -13.59 6.16
C GLU A 37 8.30 -13.19 7.49
N PRO A 38 9.45 -13.82 7.84
CA PRO A 38 10.11 -13.58 9.13
C PRO A 38 10.88 -12.25 9.18
N ALA A 39 11.21 -11.66 8.03
CA ALA A 39 11.91 -10.38 7.97
C ALA A 39 11.04 -9.20 8.42
N ILE A 40 9.72 -9.38 8.50
CA ILE A 40 8.76 -8.34 8.88
C ILE A 40 8.58 -8.30 10.38
N SER A 41 8.84 -7.14 10.97
CA SER A 41 8.65 -6.93 12.40
C SER A 41 7.21 -6.55 12.75
N GLU A 42 6.58 -5.72 11.93
CA GLU A 42 5.22 -5.20 12.17
C GLU A 42 4.46 -4.96 10.87
N ILE A 43 3.15 -5.18 10.90
CA ILE A 43 2.22 -4.86 9.82
C ILE A 43 1.07 -4.02 10.38
N LEU A 44 0.83 -2.86 9.76
CA LEU A 44 -0.34 -2.04 10.00
C LEU A 44 -1.25 -2.06 8.77
N LEU A 45 -2.48 -2.50 8.94
CA LEU A 45 -3.53 -2.40 7.93
C LEU A 45 -4.43 -1.21 8.28
N ARG A 46 -4.82 -0.42 7.28
CA ARG A 46 -5.75 0.70 7.44
C ARG A 46 -6.83 0.67 6.39
N ASP A 47 -8.02 1.09 6.79
CA ASP A 47 -9.15 1.31 5.89
C ASP A 47 -10.08 2.35 6.52
N TYR A 48 -10.79 3.12 5.70
CA TYR A 48 -11.70 4.14 6.20
C TYR A 48 -12.99 3.53 6.77
N SER A 49 -13.37 2.34 6.29
CA SER A 49 -14.60 1.64 6.69
C SER A 49 -14.40 0.83 7.97
N GLU A 50 -15.14 1.18 9.02
CA GLU A 50 -15.14 0.44 10.30
C GLU A 50 -15.51 -1.04 10.12
N VAL A 51 -16.39 -1.34 9.15
CA VAL A 51 -16.82 -2.70 8.81
C VAL A 51 -15.65 -3.52 8.26
N ASN A 52 -14.81 -2.91 7.43
CA ASN A 52 -13.61 -3.56 6.89
C ASN A 52 -12.58 -3.81 7.99
N VAL A 53 -12.38 -2.84 8.87
CA VAL A 53 -11.48 -2.93 10.03
C VAL A 53 -11.92 -4.07 10.94
N ALA A 54 -13.20 -4.14 11.33
CA ALA A 54 -13.71 -5.17 12.23
C ALA A 54 -13.50 -6.59 11.68
N GLN A 55 -13.86 -6.82 10.41
CA GLN A 55 -13.66 -8.11 9.75
C GLN A 55 -12.16 -8.46 9.61
N GLY A 56 -11.31 -7.48 9.33
CA GLY A 56 -9.87 -7.68 9.25
C GLY A 56 -9.27 -8.03 10.62
N GLN A 57 -9.73 -7.40 11.70
CA GLN A 57 -9.33 -7.75 13.07
C GLN A 57 -9.73 -9.19 13.43
N GLU A 58 -10.93 -9.62 13.04
CA GLU A 58 -11.36 -11.01 13.22
C GLU A 58 -10.45 -11.97 12.46
N MET A 59 -10.12 -11.66 11.20
CA MET A 59 -9.22 -12.47 10.38
C MET A 59 -7.80 -12.56 10.98
N ILE A 60 -7.28 -11.46 11.54
CA ILE A 60 -6.00 -11.44 12.24
C ILE A 60 -6.03 -12.37 13.46
N ALA A 61 -7.10 -12.31 14.26
CA ALA A 61 -7.26 -13.14 15.44
C ALA A 61 -7.37 -14.63 15.09
N GLN A 62 -8.20 -14.98 14.10
CA GLN A 62 -8.37 -16.35 13.62
C GLN A 62 -7.05 -16.97 13.12
N ARG A 63 -6.13 -16.15 12.61
CA ARG A 63 -4.81 -16.57 12.11
C ARG A 63 -3.71 -16.53 13.17
N GLY A 64 -4.02 -16.10 14.40
CA GLY A 64 -3.02 -15.97 15.48
C GLY A 64 -1.97 -14.88 15.21
N MET A 65 -2.30 -13.88 14.41
CA MET A 65 -1.35 -12.86 13.93
C MET A 65 -1.35 -11.57 14.77
N SER A 66 -2.18 -11.49 15.81
CA SER A 66 -2.38 -10.30 16.65
C SER A 66 -1.11 -9.79 17.34
N GLY A 67 -0.08 -10.63 17.49
CA GLY A 67 1.21 -10.21 18.07
C GLY A 67 2.07 -9.33 17.15
N ARG A 68 1.75 -9.26 15.85
CA ARG A 68 2.57 -8.53 14.86
C ARG A 68 1.77 -7.75 13.82
N VAL A 69 0.44 -7.92 13.77
CA VAL A 69 -0.45 -7.22 12.85
C VAL A 69 -1.51 -6.44 13.61
N ARG A 70 -1.67 -5.16 13.26
CA ARG A 70 -2.75 -4.29 13.72
C ARG A 70 -3.63 -3.89 12.55
N PHE A 71 -4.91 -3.65 12.82
CA PHE A 71 -5.83 -3.07 11.87
C PHE A 71 -6.50 -1.87 12.54
N GLU A 72 -6.28 -0.69 11.97
CA GLU A 72 -6.77 0.59 12.47
C GLU A 72 -7.64 1.27 11.41
N GLN A 73 -8.65 2.02 11.84
CA GLN A 73 -9.36 2.89 10.91
C GLN A 73 -8.44 4.03 10.45
N GLY A 74 -8.57 4.45 9.20
CA GLY A 74 -7.75 5.54 8.68
C GLY A 74 -8.12 6.01 7.30
N ASP A 75 -7.93 7.30 7.07
CA ASP A 75 -8.06 7.88 5.74
C ASP A 75 -6.70 7.82 5.02
N ALA A 76 -6.65 7.06 3.92
CA ALA A 76 -5.49 6.93 3.06
C ALA A 76 -5.08 8.26 2.39
N LEU A 77 -6.00 9.22 2.32
CA LEU A 77 -5.80 10.53 1.71
C LEU A 77 -5.46 11.61 2.73
N ASN A 78 -5.54 11.32 4.04
CA ASN A 78 -5.18 12.26 5.10
C ASN A 78 -3.66 12.21 5.38
N PRO A 79 -2.88 13.23 4.97
CA PRO A 79 -1.44 13.17 5.10
C PRO A 79 -0.95 13.33 6.54
N GLU A 80 -1.73 13.99 7.40
CA GLU A 80 -1.38 14.16 8.81
C GLU A 80 -1.40 12.79 9.52
N GLU A 81 -2.46 12.01 9.30
CA GLU A 81 -2.56 10.64 9.82
C GLU A 81 -1.41 9.76 9.35
N LEU A 82 -1.04 9.83 8.06
CA LEU A 82 0.06 9.06 7.50
C LEU A 82 1.41 9.48 8.08
N SER A 83 1.62 10.77 8.30
CA SER A 83 2.87 11.31 8.88
C SER A 83 3.04 10.95 10.36
N ALA A 84 1.92 10.74 11.06
CA ALA A 84 1.85 10.43 12.49
C ALA A 84 1.98 8.93 12.80
N LEU A 85 2.08 8.05 11.80
CA LEU A 85 2.15 6.60 12.01
C LEU A 85 3.34 6.20 12.88
N THR A 86 3.05 5.45 13.95
CA THR A 86 4.04 4.92 14.88
C THR A 86 3.89 3.41 15.12
N PRO A 87 4.99 2.64 15.10
CA PRO A 87 6.32 3.05 14.65
C PRO A 87 6.34 3.41 13.15
N ARG A 88 7.29 4.27 12.74
CA ARG A 88 7.34 4.79 11.37
C ARG A 88 7.51 3.64 10.35
N PRO A 89 6.57 3.44 9.41
CA PRO A 89 6.69 2.40 8.39
C PRO A 89 7.94 2.59 7.53
N THR A 90 8.52 1.48 7.06
CA THR A 90 9.63 1.49 6.09
C THR A 90 9.18 1.05 4.71
N LEU A 91 7.99 0.44 4.63
CA LEU A 91 7.36 -0.03 3.41
C LEU A 91 5.89 0.33 3.42
N ALA A 92 5.43 1.07 2.40
CA ALA A 92 4.01 1.35 2.20
C ALA A 92 3.47 0.57 0.99
N ILE A 93 2.25 0.06 1.16
CA ILE A 93 1.45 -0.65 0.17
C ILE A 93 0.11 0.11 0.04
N VAL A 94 -0.44 0.10 -1.17
CA VAL A 94 -1.83 0.49 -1.40
C VAL A 94 -2.51 -0.68 -2.13
N SER A 95 -3.24 -1.53 -1.40
CA SER A 95 -3.83 -2.75 -1.98
C SER A 95 -5.29 -2.62 -2.41
N GLY A 96 -6.03 -1.61 -1.94
CA GLY A 96 -7.46 -1.42 -2.23
C GLY A 96 -7.77 -0.67 -3.54
N LEU A 97 -6.76 -0.19 -4.27
CA LEU A 97 -6.96 0.53 -5.53
C LEU A 97 -7.32 -0.38 -6.72
N TYR A 98 -7.36 -1.70 -6.53
CA TYR A 98 -7.68 -2.65 -7.59
C TYR A 98 -9.17 -2.67 -7.99
N GLU A 99 -10.09 -2.20 -7.14
CA GLU A 99 -11.54 -2.30 -7.42
C GLU A 99 -12.15 -1.02 -8.02
N LEU A 100 -11.39 0.07 -8.15
CA LEU A 100 -11.91 1.37 -8.58
C LEU A 100 -11.73 1.68 -10.08
N PHE A 101 -10.97 0.88 -10.84
CA PHE A 101 -10.73 1.12 -12.27
C PHE A 101 -10.65 -0.19 -13.09
N PRO A 102 -11.79 -0.82 -13.42
CA PRO A 102 -11.80 -2.06 -14.23
C PRO A 102 -11.29 -1.86 -15.67
N GLU A 103 -11.16 -0.62 -16.15
CA GLU A 103 -10.83 -0.31 -17.56
C GLU A 103 -9.33 -0.05 -17.81
N ASN A 104 -8.50 0.06 -16.76
CA ASN A 104 -7.07 0.32 -16.94
C ASN A 104 -6.25 -0.99 -16.91
N GLU A 105 -6.09 -1.61 -18.07
CA GLU A 105 -5.15 -2.73 -18.29
C GLU A 105 -3.70 -2.42 -17.81
N GLN A 106 -3.32 -1.14 -17.72
CA GLN A 106 -2.01 -0.71 -17.20
C GLN A 106 -1.89 -0.77 -15.66
N VAL A 107 -3.00 -0.88 -14.92
CA VAL A 107 -3.04 -1.07 -13.46
C VAL A 107 -2.93 -2.56 -13.08
N LYS A 108 -3.00 -3.48 -14.05
CA LYS A 108 -2.87 -4.93 -13.82
C LYS A 108 -1.50 -5.38 -13.31
N THR A 109 -0.49 -4.51 -13.28
CA THR A 109 0.89 -4.89 -12.90
C THR A 109 1.53 -3.98 -11.84
N HIS A 110 0.81 -2.99 -11.31
CA HIS A 110 1.38 -2.04 -10.37
C HIS A 110 0.69 -2.10 -9.00
N SER A 111 1.05 -3.09 -8.19
CA SER A 111 1.11 -2.84 -6.75
C SER A 111 2.16 -1.75 -6.57
N GLN A 112 1.78 -0.50 -6.31
CA GLN A 112 2.78 0.51 -6.05
C GLN A 112 3.40 0.24 -4.68
N VAL A 113 4.65 -0.21 -4.70
CA VAL A 113 5.46 -0.44 -3.50
C VAL A 113 6.44 0.71 -3.42
N LEU A 114 6.21 1.63 -2.48
CA LEU A 114 7.01 2.85 -2.36
C LEU A 114 8.00 2.70 -1.20
N PRO A 115 9.33 2.80 -1.44
CA PRO A 115 10.28 2.97 -0.35
C PRO A 115 10.02 4.34 0.31
N MET A 116 9.96 4.40 1.63
CA MET A 116 9.68 5.65 2.36
C MET A 116 10.98 6.41 2.68
N PRO A 117 11.31 7.54 2.03
CA PRO A 117 12.41 8.40 2.44
C PRO A 117 12.03 9.26 3.66
N SER A 118 13.03 9.67 4.44
CA SER A 118 12.86 10.42 5.69
C SER A 118 12.15 11.78 5.54
N ILE A 119 12.04 12.35 4.33
CA ILE A 119 11.52 13.70 4.01
C ILE A 119 10.81 13.67 2.63
N GLY A 120 9.62 14.30 2.51
CA GLY A 120 8.98 14.64 1.21
C GLY A 120 7.86 13.73 0.66
N TRP A 121 6.90 13.30 1.50
CA TRP A 121 5.97 12.20 1.18
C TRP A 121 4.69 12.68 0.48
N HIS A 122 4.26 13.91 0.81
CA HIS A 122 3.06 14.57 0.27
C HIS A 122 3.05 14.66 -1.26
N SER A 123 4.21 14.88 -1.88
CA SER A 123 4.32 15.12 -3.32
C SER A 123 4.23 13.86 -4.18
N HIS A 124 4.54 12.68 -3.64
CA HIS A 124 4.50 11.41 -4.40
C HIS A 124 3.12 10.76 -4.40
N LEU A 125 2.38 10.86 -3.29
CA LEU A 125 0.98 10.39 -3.20
C LEU A 125 0.05 11.22 -4.10
N HIS A 126 0.20 12.55 -4.10
CA HIS A 126 -0.56 13.42 -5.00
C HIS A 126 -0.32 13.10 -6.48
N ARG A 127 0.90 12.68 -6.84
CA ARG A 127 1.30 12.37 -8.22
C ARG A 127 0.85 10.97 -8.67
N ALA A 128 0.65 10.04 -7.74
CA ALA A 128 0.02 8.75 -8.00
C ALA A 128 -1.52 8.87 -8.09
N ALA A 129 -2.12 9.80 -7.33
CA ALA A 129 -3.54 10.12 -7.39
C ALA A 129 -3.91 11.02 -8.59
N VAL A 130 -2.94 11.77 -9.15
CA VAL A 130 -3.16 12.75 -10.23
C VAL A 130 -2.14 12.52 -11.36
N ALA A 131 -2.46 11.66 -12.34
CA ALA A 131 -2.04 11.77 -13.74
C ALA A 131 -2.69 10.68 -14.64
N PRO A 132 -3.01 10.97 -15.91
CA PRO A 132 -3.70 12.15 -16.44
C PRO A 132 -5.02 11.75 -17.15
N THR A 133 -5.90 12.74 -17.26
CA THR A 133 -7.06 12.74 -18.16
C THR A 133 -6.65 12.40 -19.60
N THR A 134 -7.48 11.57 -20.22
CA THR A 134 -7.51 11.27 -21.65
C THR A 134 -7.33 12.52 -22.49
N GLY A 135 -6.38 12.48 -23.41
CA GLY A 135 -6.14 13.49 -24.42
C GLY A 135 -5.31 12.87 -25.53
N ALA A 136 -5.95 11.97 -26.29
CA ALA A 136 -5.47 11.63 -27.61
C ALA A 136 -5.46 12.91 -28.45
N ASP A 137 -4.30 13.31 -28.96
CA ASP A 137 -4.25 13.89 -30.30
C ASP A 137 -2.98 13.42 -31.01
N CYS A 138 -3.16 13.14 -32.28
CA CYS A 138 -2.37 12.26 -33.10
C CYS A 138 -1.01 12.84 -33.46
N ARG A 139 -0.07 11.92 -33.67
CA ARG A 139 1.19 12.14 -34.38
C ARG A 139 0.94 12.87 -35.70
N GLY A 140 1.81 13.83 -36.00
CA GLY A 140 1.82 14.56 -37.25
C GLY A 140 2.23 13.75 -38.49
N VAL A 141 2.45 14.52 -39.57
CA VAL A 141 3.00 14.20 -40.90
C VAL A 141 1.94 14.05 -42.01
N ASN A 142 1.72 15.14 -42.77
CA ASN A 142 2.01 15.24 -44.22
C ASN A 142 1.84 16.71 -44.64
N GLN A 143 2.89 17.49 -44.91
CA GLN A 143 3.47 17.72 -46.25
C GLN A 143 2.44 17.80 -47.40
N SER A 144 2.03 19.02 -47.77
CA SER A 144 2.15 19.65 -49.09
C SER A 144 1.42 20.99 -49.11
#